data_AF-A0A3N5VGH8-F1
#
_entry.id   AF-A0A3N5VGH8-F1
#
_cell.length_a   1.000
_cell.length_b   1.000
_cell.length_c   1.000
_cell.angle_alpha   90.00
_cell.angle_beta   90.00
_cell.angle_gamma   90.00
#
_symmetry.space_group_name_H-M   'P 1'
#
loop_
_entity.id
_entity.type
_entity.pdbx_description
1 polymer ?
#
loop_
_entity_poly.entity_id
_entity_poly.type
_entity_poly.pdbx_seq_one_letter_code
_entity_poly.pdbx_strand_id
1 'polypeptide(L)'
;MRWFIAVKNPEKPGTMLLLTRDIEHVNVPLEEEVYCSVYLSPASLKRLTGTDRGGKNAVEAVGYEILINGEKVASDTTKFKVGWWNAASDKISRSESVPLLSKAETPFSNMWWDRYAEVLDSRSSR
;
A
#
# COMPACT_ATOMS: atom_id res chain seq x y z
N MET A 1 4.50 2.06 -9.32
CA MET A 1 3.35 2.60 -8.56
C MET A 1 3.72 2.74 -7.10
N ARG A 2 3.37 3.87 -6.46
CA ARG A 2 3.67 4.17 -5.06
C ARG A 2 2.39 4.18 -4.24
N TRP A 3 2.39 3.45 -3.13
CA TRP A 3 1.26 3.29 -2.23
C TRP A 3 1.46 4.08 -0.94
N PHE A 4 0.36 4.65 -0.43
CA PHE A 4 0.29 5.43 0.79
C PHE A 4 -0.90 4.93 1.63
N ILE A 5 -0.64 4.17 2.69
CA ILE A 5 -1.67 3.55 3.53
C ILE A 5 -1.65 4.20 4.91
N ALA A 6 -2.73 4.87 5.28
CA ALA A 6 -2.93 5.36 6.65
C ALA A 6 -3.66 4.33 7.49
N VAL A 7 -3.10 4.00 8.63
CA VAL A 7 -3.70 3.16 9.66
C VAL A 7 -3.77 3.93 10.98
N LYS A 8 -4.54 3.41 11.95
CA LYS A 8 -4.54 3.99 13.30
C LYS A 8 -3.15 3.93 13.91
N ASN A 9 -2.73 5.04 14.54
CA ASN A 9 -1.44 5.09 15.23
C ASN A 9 -1.56 4.56 16.66
N PRO A 10 -0.94 3.41 17.02
CA PRO A 10 -0.98 2.89 18.39
C PRO A 10 -0.15 3.71 19.37
N GLU A 11 0.89 4.40 18.89
CA GLU A 11 1.82 5.15 19.74
C GLU A 11 1.29 6.56 20.06
N LYS A 12 0.49 7.12 19.16
CA LYS A 12 -0.07 8.47 19.31
C LYS A 12 -1.56 8.50 18.95
N PRO A 13 -2.46 8.25 19.93
CA PRO A 13 -3.90 8.27 19.71
C PRO A 13 -4.39 9.57 19.05
N GLY A 14 -5.36 9.46 18.14
CA GLY A 14 -5.89 10.60 17.38
C GLY A 14 -5.05 11.02 16.17
N THR A 15 -3.94 10.32 15.90
CA THR A 15 -3.13 10.47 14.68
C THR A 15 -3.14 9.21 13.82
N MET A 16 -2.71 9.35 12.57
CA MET A 16 -2.57 8.25 11.62
C MET A 16 -1.11 7.89 11.46
N LEU A 17 -0.84 6.60 11.30
CA LEU A 17 0.45 6.08 10.90
C LEU A 17 0.43 5.84 9.38
N LEU A 18 1.33 6.51 8.65
CA LEU A 18 1.48 6.37 7.21
C LEU A 18 2.54 5.32 6.90
N LEU A 19 2.11 4.30 6.17
CA LEU A 19 2.93 3.24 5.60
C LEU A 19 3.07 3.46 4.09
N THR A 20 4.26 3.25 3.55
CA THR A 20 4.54 3.48 2.12
C THR A 20 5.18 2.28 1.46
N ARG A 21 4.87 2.06 0.17
CA ARG A 21 5.51 1.00 -0.63
C ARG A 21 5.56 1.39 -2.09
N ASP A 22 6.71 1.20 -2.70
CA ASP A 22 6.89 1.28 -4.14
C ASP A 22 6.81 -0.14 -4.71
N ILE A 23 5.96 -0.33 -5.71
CA ILE A 23 5.78 -1.58 -6.46
C ILE A 23 5.96 -1.25 -7.94
N GLU A 24 6.96 -1.86 -8.57
CA GLU A 24 7.20 -1.75 -10.00
C GLU A 24 6.39 -2.83 -10.72
N HIS A 25 5.55 -2.37 -11.66
CA HIS A 25 4.73 -3.25 -12.47
C HIS A 25 5.29 -3.31 -13.89
N VAL A 26 5.36 -4.51 -14.46
CA VAL A 26 5.89 -4.78 -15.81
C VAL A 26 4.81 -5.45 -16.66
N ASN A 27 5.00 -5.46 -17.98
CA ASN A 27 4.11 -6.13 -18.93
C ASN A 27 2.62 -5.76 -18.76
N VAL A 28 2.34 -4.51 -18.37
CA VAL A 28 0.97 -4.04 -18.15
C VAL A 28 0.29 -3.87 -19.52
N PRO A 29 -0.80 -4.61 -19.83
CA PRO A 29 -1.49 -4.48 -21.10
C PRO A 29 -2.09 -3.08 -21.23
N LEU A 30 -2.05 -2.56 -22.45
CA LEU A 30 -2.69 -1.30 -22.80
C LEU A 30 -4.16 -1.55 -23.13
N GLU A 31 -5.02 -0.56 -22.88
CA GLU A 31 -6.46 -0.60 -23.20
C GLU A 31 -7.29 -1.65 -22.42
N GLU A 32 -6.67 -2.35 -21.47
CA GLU A 32 -7.34 -3.31 -20.59
C GLU A 32 -7.44 -2.81 -19.15
N GLU A 33 -8.46 -3.25 -18.43
CA GLU A 33 -8.55 -3.02 -16.99
C GLU A 33 -7.59 -3.93 -16.25
N VAL A 34 -6.62 -3.31 -15.57
CA VAL A 34 -5.64 -4.04 -14.77
C VAL A 34 -5.80 -3.71 -13.30
N TYR A 35 -5.67 -4.73 -12.45
CA TYR A 35 -5.78 -4.57 -11.00
C TYR A 35 -4.39 -4.55 -10.37
N CYS A 36 -4.20 -3.68 -9.38
CA CYS A 36 -3.00 -3.61 -8.58
C CYS A 36 -3.36 -3.80 -7.10
N SER A 37 -2.45 -4.39 -6.33
CA SER A 37 -2.68 -4.66 -4.91
C SER A 37 -1.43 -4.45 -4.08
N VAL A 38 -1.64 -3.96 -2.86
CA VAL A 38 -0.65 -3.97 -1.78
C VAL A 38 -1.29 -4.64 -0.57
N TYR A 39 -0.48 -5.35 0.20
CA TYR A 39 -0.94 -6.19 1.30
C TYR A 39 -0.31 -5.78 2.63
N LEU A 40 -1.07 -5.91 3.70
CA LEU A 40 -0.58 -5.80 5.07
C LEU A 40 -0.85 -7.13 5.77
N SER A 41 0.20 -7.76 6.30
CA SER A 41 0.06 -9.09 6.91
C SER A 41 -0.82 -9.06 8.16
N PRO A 42 -1.50 -10.17 8.51
CA PRO A 42 -2.32 -10.22 9.72
C PRO A 42 -1.48 -9.99 10.98
N ALA A 43 -0.23 -10.47 10.99
CA ALA A 43 0.71 -10.23 12.07
C ALA A 43 1.11 -8.74 12.18
N SER A 44 1.34 -8.08 11.03
CA SER A 44 1.60 -6.64 10.98
C SER A 44 0.40 -5.85 11.51
N LEU A 45 -0.81 -6.24 11.12
CA LEU A 45 -2.04 -5.60 11.59
C LEU A 45 -2.24 -5.80 13.09
N LYS A 46 -2.03 -7.02 13.60
CA LYS A 46 -2.07 -7.32 15.04
C LYS A 46 -1.06 -6.48 15.81
N ARG A 47 0.16 -6.30 15.28
CA ARG A 47 1.18 -5.44 15.93
C ARG A 47 0.74 -3.98 15.99
N LEU A 48 0.04 -3.49 14.97
CA LEU A 48 -0.45 -2.11 14.92
C LEU A 48 -1.70 -1.89 15.78
N THR A 49 -2.64 -2.83 15.79
CA THR A 49 -3.93 -2.65 16.45
C THR A 49 -3.99 -3.24 17.85
N GLY A 50 -3.05 -4.13 18.20
CA GLY A 50 -3.08 -4.94 19.41
C GLY A 50 -4.21 -5.97 19.43
N THR A 51 -4.93 -6.16 18.32
CA THR A 51 -6.12 -7.03 18.25
C THR A 51 -5.97 -8.12 17.22
N ASP A 52 -6.43 -9.33 17.56
CA ASP A 52 -6.53 -10.46 16.61
C ASP A 52 -7.65 -10.28 15.58
N ARG A 53 -8.55 -9.32 15.81
CA ARG A 53 -9.69 -9.00 14.93
C ARG A 53 -9.40 -7.79 14.05
N GLY A 54 -8.19 -7.68 13.53
CA GLY A 54 -7.80 -6.65 12.58
C GLY A 54 -8.71 -6.70 11.34
N GLY A 55 -9.67 -5.79 11.26
CA GLY A 55 -10.64 -5.70 10.17
C GLY A 55 -10.49 -4.42 9.35
N LYS A 56 -11.38 -4.23 8.37
CA LYS A 56 -11.45 -3.05 7.47
C LYS A 56 -11.29 -1.71 8.21
N ASN A 57 -11.77 -1.62 9.45
CA ASN A 57 -11.75 -0.41 10.28
C ASN A 57 -10.36 -0.03 10.84
N ALA A 58 -9.33 -0.83 10.57
CA ALA A 58 -7.95 -0.51 10.94
C ALA A 58 -7.25 0.39 9.92
N VAL A 59 -7.76 0.43 8.68
CA VAL A 59 -7.27 1.30 7.60
C VAL A 59 -8.14 2.55 7.55
N GLU A 60 -7.52 3.71 7.68
CA GLU A 60 -8.20 5.02 7.73
C GLU A 60 -8.33 5.65 6.33
N ALA A 61 -7.28 5.55 5.52
CA ALA A 61 -7.23 6.06 4.15
C ALA A 61 -6.20 5.31 3.32
N VAL A 62 -6.43 5.24 2.02
CA VAL A 62 -5.54 4.65 1.02
C VAL A 62 -5.35 5.66 -0.09
N GLY A 63 -4.10 5.90 -0.46
CA GLY A 63 -3.70 6.72 -1.59
C GLY A 63 -2.70 5.99 -2.46
N TYR A 64 -2.64 6.36 -3.74
CA TYR A 64 -1.62 5.86 -4.64
C TYR A 64 -1.19 6.93 -5.65
N GLU A 65 0.03 6.76 -6.16
CA GLU A 65 0.58 7.51 -7.30
C GLU A 65 1.06 6.52 -8.35
N ILE A 66 0.67 6.74 -9.60
CA ILE A 66 1.17 6.02 -10.77
C ILE A 66 2.29 6.88 -11.36
N LEU A 67 3.48 6.27 -11.46
CA LEU A 67 4.65 6.88 -12.04
C LEU A 67 5.07 6.08 -13.28
N ILE A 68 5.26 6.76 -14.41
CA ILE A 68 5.82 6.20 -15.63
C ILE A 68 7.13 6.93 -15.87
N ASN A 69 8.24 6.20 -15.97
CA ASN A 69 9.59 6.77 -16.12
C ASN A 69 9.94 7.85 -15.06
N GLY A 70 9.42 7.69 -13.84
CA GLY A 70 9.61 8.63 -12.73
C GLY A 70 8.68 9.85 -12.75
N GLU A 71 7.89 10.06 -13.80
CA GLU A 71 6.89 11.13 -13.86
C GLU A 71 5.54 10.65 -13.34
N LYS A 72 4.93 11.44 -12.44
CA LYS A 72 3.59 11.13 -11.91
C LYS A 72 2.53 11.42 -12.97
N VAL A 73 1.87 10.38 -13.46
CA VAL A 73 0.82 10.47 -14.49
C VAL A 73 -0.59 10.42 -13.92
N ALA A 74 -0.78 9.80 -12.76
CA ALA A 74 -2.08 9.70 -12.10
C ALA A 74 -1.93 9.49 -10.58
N SER A 75 -2.97 9.85 -9.83
CA SER A 75 -3.05 9.59 -8.40
C SER A 75 -4.49 9.68 -7.92
N ASP A 76 -4.85 8.86 -6.96
CA ASP A 76 -6.17 8.92 -6.35
C ASP A 76 -6.12 8.49 -4.87
N THR A 77 -7.25 8.64 -4.18
CA THR A 77 -7.40 8.33 -2.77
C THR A 77 -8.81 7.87 -2.42
N THR A 78 -8.91 6.99 -1.43
CA THR A 78 -10.22 6.57 -0.89
C THR A 78 -10.85 7.61 0.04
N LYS A 79 -10.03 8.50 0.60
CA LYS A 79 -10.45 9.52 1.58
C LYS A 79 -9.53 10.74 1.52
N PHE A 80 -10.03 11.89 1.99
CA PHE A 80 -9.32 13.18 2.01
C PHE A 80 -9.00 13.71 0.59
N LYS A 81 -8.34 14.87 0.52
CA LYS A 81 -7.88 15.43 -0.76
C LYS A 81 -6.72 14.61 -1.30
N VAL A 82 -6.68 14.37 -2.61
CA VAL A 82 -5.54 13.74 -3.30
C VAL A 82 -4.24 14.45 -2.90
N GLY A 83 -3.21 13.66 -2.56
CA GLY A 83 -1.94 14.18 -2.06
C GLY A 83 -1.88 14.40 -0.55
N TRP A 84 -2.91 14.01 0.22
CA TRP A 84 -2.91 14.13 1.70
C TRP A 84 -1.68 13.50 2.36
N TRP A 85 -1.09 12.47 1.75
CA TRP A 85 0.12 11.80 2.21
C TRP A 85 1.37 12.69 2.21
N ASN A 86 1.37 13.78 1.44
CA ASN A 86 2.44 14.78 1.37
C ASN A 86 2.19 16.00 2.26
N ALA A 87 1.02 16.10 2.91
CA ALA A 87 0.71 17.24 3.76
C ALA A 87 1.60 17.22 5.01
N ALA A 88 2.30 18.32 5.27
CA ALA A 88 2.94 18.56 6.56
C ALA A 88 1.84 18.66 7.63
N SER A 89 1.73 17.65 8.50
CA SER A 89 0.69 17.58 9.52
C SER A 89 1.15 16.80 10.73
N ASP A 90 0.90 17.34 11.93
CA ASP A 90 1.13 16.64 13.20
C ASP A 90 0.19 15.44 13.42
N LYS A 91 -0.81 15.30 12.53
CA LYS A 91 -1.79 14.20 12.52
C LYS A 91 -1.32 12.99 11.72
N ILE A 92 -0.20 13.07 11.00
CA ILE A 92 0.36 11.95 10.23
C ILE A 92 1.78 11.67 10.73
N SER A 93 1.96 10.52 11.33
CA SER A 93 3.28 9.97 11.69
C SER A 93 3.73 9.02 10.60
N ARG A 94 5.00 9.06 10.20
CA ARG A 94 5.58 8.14 9.21
C ARG A 94 6.33 7.03 9.94
N SER A 95 6.18 5.79 9.48
CA SER A 95 6.85 4.66 10.09
C SER A 95 7.10 3.55 9.09
N GLU A 96 8.23 2.87 9.26
CA GLU A 96 8.57 1.63 8.56
C GLU A 96 8.45 0.43 9.50
N SER A 97 7.79 0.59 10.65
CA SER A 97 7.68 -0.44 11.67
C SER A 97 7.16 -1.74 11.07
N VAL A 98 6.07 -1.70 10.31
CA VAL A 98 5.50 -2.82 9.54
C VAL A 98 5.74 -2.65 8.03
N PRO A 99 6.13 -3.73 7.31
CA PRO A 99 6.22 -3.67 5.87
C PRO A 99 4.83 -3.82 5.23
N LEU A 100 4.61 -3.04 4.18
CA LEU A 100 3.61 -3.33 3.16
C LEU A 100 4.22 -4.28 2.13
N LEU A 101 3.48 -5.33 1.79
CA LEU A 101 3.91 -6.42 0.94
C LEU A 101 3.30 -6.28 -0.46
N SER A 102 4.09 -6.63 -1.48
CA SER A 102 3.56 -6.80 -2.83
C SER A 102 2.84 -8.15 -2.98
N LYS A 103 2.14 -8.35 -4.10
CA LYS A 103 1.44 -9.60 -4.43
C LYS A 103 2.31 -10.84 -4.28
N ALA A 104 3.51 -10.80 -4.85
CA ALA A 104 4.44 -11.92 -4.87
C ALA A 104 4.93 -12.31 -3.46
N GLU A 105 4.84 -11.40 -2.49
CA GLU A 105 5.31 -11.59 -1.12
C GLU A 105 4.23 -12.16 -0.19
N THR A 106 3.08 -12.54 -0.74
CA THR A 106 1.96 -13.12 0.03
C THR A 106 1.86 -14.63 -0.17
N PRO A 107 1.39 -15.40 0.83
CA PRO A 107 1.09 -16.82 0.69
C PRO A 107 -0.02 -17.13 -0.33
N PHE A 108 -0.76 -16.11 -0.77
CA PHE A 108 -1.87 -16.20 -1.70
C PHE A 108 -1.47 -15.82 -3.13
N SER A 109 -0.18 -15.60 -3.40
CA SER A 109 0.34 -15.21 -4.71
C SER A 109 -0.16 -16.10 -5.85
N ASN A 110 -0.20 -17.43 -5.61
CA ASN A 110 -0.68 -18.44 -6.55
C ASN A 110 -2.21 -18.39 -6.79
N MET A 111 -2.98 -17.81 -5.88
CA MET A 111 -4.43 -17.70 -6.01
C MET A 111 -4.86 -16.50 -6.86
N TRP A 112 -3.92 -15.61 -7.18
CA TRP A 112 -4.18 -14.39 -7.93
C TRP A 112 -3.68 -14.60 -9.35
N TRP A 113 -4.60 -15.08 -10.20
CA TRP A 113 -4.42 -15.32 -11.65
C TRP A 113 -4.02 -14.02 -12.39
N ASP A 114 -4.06 -14.05 -13.70
CA ASP A 114 -3.76 -12.97 -14.66
C ASP A 114 -4.57 -11.67 -14.52
N ARG A 115 -5.34 -11.51 -13.44
CA ARG A 115 -6.11 -10.29 -13.15
C ARG A 115 -5.24 -9.13 -12.68
N TYR A 116 -4.08 -9.42 -12.12
CA TYR A 116 -3.20 -8.42 -11.51
C TYR A 116 -1.96 -8.19 -12.36
N ALA A 117 -1.59 -6.92 -12.52
CA ALA A 117 -0.36 -6.52 -13.20
C ALA A 117 0.85 -7.31 -12.66
N GLU A 118 1.69 -7.80 -13.57
CA GLU A 118 2.95 -8.44 -13.20
C GLU A 118 3.81 -7.46 -12.39
N VAL A 119 4.49 -7.97 -11.37
CA VAL A 119 5.38 -7.19 -10.51
C VAL A 119 6.80 -7.62 -10.81
N LEU A 120 7.70 -6.65 -10.98
CA LEU A 120 9.11 -6.95 -11.13
C LEU A 120 9.63 -7.61 -9.84
N ASP A 121 9.95 -8.90 -9.90
CA ASP A 121 10.48 -9.60 -8.73
C ASP A 121 11.96 -9.27 -8.53
N SER A 122 12.22 -8.42 -7.54
CA SER A 122 13.58 -8.11 -7.09
C SER A 122 14.36 -9.32 -6.55
N ARG A 123 13.73 -10.48 -6.30
CA ARG A 123 14.40 -11.71 -5.82
C ARG A 123 14.83 -12.66 -6.94
N SER A 124 14.38 -12.47 -8.18
CA SER A 124 14.72 -13.31 -9.35
C SER A 124 16.14 -13.08 -9.89
N SER A 125 16.85 -12.07 -9.39
CA SER A 125 18.21 -11.70 -9.80
C SER A 125 19.31 -12.19 -8.82
N ARG A 126 19.06 -13.26 -8.06
CA ARG A 126 20.07 -13.91 -7.20
C ARG A 126 20.23 -15.39 -7.54
#